data_AF-A0A6G2W3L4-F1
#
_entry.id   AF-A0A6G2W3L4-F1
#
_cell.length_a   1.000
_cell.length_b   1.000
_cell.length_c   1.000
_cell.angle_alpha   90.00
_cell.angle_beta   90.00
_cell.angle_gamma   90.00
#
_symmetry.space_group_name_H-M   'P 1'
#
loop_
_entity.id
_entity.type
_entity.pdbx_description
1 polymer ?
#
loop_
_entity_poly.entity_id
_entity_poly.type
_entity_poly.pdbx_seq_one_letter_code
_entity_poly.pdbx_strand_id
1 'polypeptide(L)'
;MPVKYGQIYRSCQPVRSEPEPRHIRIKVVGKPMTIPGVWGFGKVDVVTLREDGTETRRRGIKMTQLHESATTPAGQPRRTGYVLVAAAGRDDEK
;
A
#
# COMPACT_ATOMS: atom_id res chain seq x y z
N MET A 1 -6.61 11.54 0.66
CA MET A 1 -5.53 11.93 -0.27
C MET A 1 -5.56 11.07 -1.54
N PRO A 2 -5.15 11.61 -2.71
CA PRO A 2 -4.98 10.80 -3.91
C PRO A 2 -3.79 9.84 -3.77
N VAL A 3 -3.93 8.63 -4.30
CA VAL A 3 -2.84 7.64 -4.37
C VAL A 3 -1.84 8.09 -5.44
N LYS A 4 -0.55 8.15 -5.07
CA LYS A 4 0.55 8.64 -5.92
C LYS A 4 1.65 7.59 -6.04
N TYR A 5 2.34 7.62 -7.18
CA TYR A 5 3.57 6.84 -7.40
C TYR A 5 4.57 7.10 -6.28
N GLY A 6 5.27 6.05 -5.83
CA GLY A 6 6.29 6.13 -4.78
C GLY A 6 5.77 6.08 -3.34
N GLN A 7 4.47 6.24 -3.11
CA GLN A 7 3.91 6.10 -1.75
C GLN A 7 4.09 4.68 -1.23
N ILE A 8 4.44 4.56 0.06
CA ILE A 8 4.61 3.28 0.74
C ILE A 8 3.49 3.10 1.77
N TYR A 9 2.87 1.94 1.73
CA TYR A 9 1.82 1.54 2.66
C TYR A 9 2.25 0.27 3.42
N ARG A 10 1.82 0.13 4.69
CA ARG A 10 1.95 -1.10 5.48
C ARG A 10 0.60 -1.78 5.64
N SER A 11 0.54 -3.10 5.72
CA SER A 11 -0.70 -3.83 6.01
C SER A 11 -1.26 -3.43 7.38
N CYS A 12 -2.58 -3.33 7.52
CA CYS A 12 -3.20 -3.04 8.81
C CYS A 12 -3.18 -4.26 9.74
N GLN A 13 -3.19 -5.47 9.16
CA GLN A 13 -2.98 -6.72 9.88
C GLN A 13 -1.56 -7.23 9.65
N PRO A 14 -0.87 -7.68 10.71
CA PRO A 14 0.36 -8.42 10.53
C PRO A 14 0.03 -9.79 9.91
N VAL A 15 0.90 -10.26 9.02
CA VAL A 15 0.91 -11.66 8.63
C VAL A 15 1.49 -12.43 9.80
N ARG A 16 0.83 -13.53 10.18
CA ARG A 16 1.40 -14.50 11.12
C ARG A 16 2.59 -15.17 10.44
N SER A 17 3.77 -14.67 10.73
CA SER A 17 5.07 -15.27 10.38
C SER A 17 5.77 -15.66 11.67
N GLU A 18 6.51 -16.77 11.66
CA GLU A 18 7.43 -17.11 12.74
C GLU A 18 8.78 -16.42 12.49
N PRO A 19 9.52 -15.97 13.53
CA PRO A 19 9.18 -15.99 14.95
C PRO A 19 8.28 -14.83 15.42
N GLU A 20 8.11 -13.79 14.61
CA GLU A 20 7.30 -12.60 14.96
C GLU A 20 6.32 -12.18 13.85
N PRO A 21 5.13 -11.66 14.20
CA PRO A 21 4.18 -11.14 13.23
C PRO A 21 4.78 -9.96 12.45
N ARG A 22 4.77 -10.04 11.11
CA ARG A 22 5.33 -8.98 10.24
C ARG A 22 4.25 -8.26 9.46
N HIS A 23 4.36 -6.94 9.39
CA HIS A 23 3.51 -6.14 8.52
C HIS A 23 4.12 -6.07 7.11
N ILE A 24 3.33 -6.44 6.10
CA ILE A 24 3.75 -6.36 4.70
C ILE A 24 3.77 -4.89 4.28
N ARG A 25 4.87 -4.45 3.65
CA ARG A 25 4.97 -3.14 3.01
C ARG A 25 4.77 -3.25 1.51
N ILE A 26 4.07 -2.28 0.93
CA ILE A 26 3.86 -2.16 -0.51
C ILE A 26 4.19 -0.75 -0.99
N LYS A 27 4.75 -0.62 -2.18
CA LYS A 27 5.04 0.66 -2.85
C LYS A 27 4.17 0.79 -4.10
N VAL A 28 3.59 1.96 -4.31
CA VAL A 28 2.84 2.29 -5.52
C VAL A 28 3.81 2.50 -6.68
N VAL A 29 3.67 1.73 -7.75
CA VAL A 29 4.56 1.78 -8.94
C VAL A 29 3.82 2.08 -10.25
N GLY A 30 2.52 2.35 -10.19
CA GLY A 30 1.74 2.70 -11.36
C GLY A 30 0.65 3.71 -11.04
N LYS A 31 0.04 4.25 -12.10
CA LYS A 31 -1.14 5.12 -11.97
C LYS A 31 -2.37 4.27 -11.71
N PRO A 32 -3.36 4.78 -10.95
CA PRO A 32 -4.64 4.11 -10.83
C PRO A 32 -5.32 3.94 -12.18
N MET A 33 -5.93 2.77 -12.40
CA MET A 33 -6.75 2.48 -13.57
C MET A 33 -8.16 3.06 -13.35
N THR A 34 -8.47 4.14 -14.07
CA THR A 34 -9.71 4.91 -13.88
C THR A 34 -10.74 4.72 -15.00
N ILE A 35 -10.45 3.90 -16.00
CA ILE A 35 -11.35 3.67 -17.15
C ILE A 35 -12.43 2.66 -16.76
N PRO A 36 -13.72 3.03 -16.69
CA PRO A 36 -14.80 2.10 -16.42
C PRO A 36 -14.88 1.01 -17.49
N GLY A 37 -15.22 -0.22 -17.10
CA GLY A 37 -15.35 -1.36 -18.04
C GLY A 37 -14.02 -2.03 -18.44
N VAL A 38 -12.87 -1.46 -18.07
CA VAL A 38 -11.54 -2.07 -18.32
C VAL A 38 -11.14 -2.98 -17.15
N TRP A 39 -10.52 -4.11 -17.47
CA TRP A 39 -9.94 -4.99 -16.47
C TRP A 39 -8.91 -4.24 -15.62
N GLY A 40 -9.16 -4.16 -14.31
CA GLY A 40 -8.33 -3.41 -13.38
C GLY A 40 -8.91 -2.06 -12.97
N PHE A 41 -10.09 -1.65 -13.46
CA PHE A 41 -10.79 -0.45 -12.97
C PHE A 41 -10.83 -0.40 -11.43
N GLY A 42 -10.47 0.77 -10.88
CA GLY A 42 -10.39 1.01 -9.44
C GLY A 42 -9.19 0.34 -8.75
N LYS A 43 -8.23 -0.20 -9.51
CA LYS A 43 -6.98 -0.75 -8.99
C LYS A 43 -5.78 0.14 -9.30
N VAL A 44 -4.72 -0.06 -8.54
CA VAL A 44 -3.41 0.56 -8.75
C VAL A 44 -2.33 -0.51 -8.65
N ASP A 45 -1.27 -0.36 -9.45
CA ASP A 45 -0.13 -1.28 -9.40
C ASP A 45 0.77 -0.98 -8.21
N VAL A 46 1.08 -2.05 -7.47
CA VAL A 46 1.98 -2.02 -6.33
C VAL A 46 3.03 -3.13 -6.43
N VAL A 47 4.18 -2.90 -5.83
CA VAL A 47 5.18 -3.94 -5.54
C VAL A 47 5.21 -4.22 -4.05
N THR A 48 5.49 -5.46 -3.68
CA THR A 48 5.78 -5.80 -2.27
C THR A 48 7.23 -5.45 -1.96
N LEU A 49 7.45 -4.72 -0.87
CA LEU A 49 8.77 -4.40 -0.35
C LEU A 49 9.17 -5.44 0.70
N ARG A 50 10.41 -5.94 0.57
CA ARG A 50 11.09 -6.69 1.62
C ARG A 50 11.64 -5.75 2.71
N GLU A 51 12.12 -6.33 3.80
CA GLU A 51 12.67 -5.57 4.93
C GLU A 51 13.93 -4.76 4.55
N ASP A 52 14.70 -5.27 3.59
CA ASP A 52 15.86 -4.61 2.98
C ASP A 52 15.50 -3.55 1.92
N GLY A 53 14.21 -3.31 1.68
CA GLY A 53 13.71 -2.38 0.67
C GLY A 53 13.62 -2.97 -0.75
N THR A 54 14.01 -4.23 -0.95
CA THR A 54 13.96 -4.86 -2.28
C THR A 54 12.53 -5.00 -2.78
N GLU A 55 12.29 -4.61 -4.03
CA GLU A 55 11.02 -4.78 -4.73
C GLU A 55 10.90 -6.21 -5.27
N THR A 56 9.73 -6.82 -5.06
CA THR A 56 9.51 -8.21 -5.48
C THR A 56 8.36 -8.33 -6.47
N ARG A 57 7.18 -8.74 -6.01
CA ARG A 57 6.04 -9.06 -6.87
C ARG A 57 5.19 -7.84 -7.14
N ARG A 58 5.08 -7.45 -8.42
CA ARG A 58 4.09 -6.48 -8.91
C ARG A 58 2.70 -7.11 -8.96
N ARG A 59 1.69 -6.40 -8.45
CA ARG A 59 0.27 -6.78 -8.53
C ARG A 59 -0.65 -5.56 -8.49
N GLY A 60 -1.83 -5.66 -9.08
CA GLY A 60 -2.88 -4.66 -8.93
C GLY A 60 -3.67 -4.86 -7.62
N ILE A 61 -3.85 -3.79 -6.83
CA ILE A 61 -4.68 -3.78 -5.62
C ILE A 61 -5.81 -2.75 -5.73
N LYS A 62 -6.97 -3.01 -5.13
CA LYS A 62 -8.08 -2.04 -5.12
C LYS A 62 -7.68 -0.78 -4.34
N MET A 63 -7.95 0.39 -4.91
CA MET A 63 -7.68 1.67 -4.26
C MET A 63 -8.41 1.83 -2.92
N THR A 64 -9.58 1.20 -2.78
CA THR A 64 -10.36 1.22 -1.52
C THR A 64 -9.67 0.50 -0.36
N GLN A 65 -8.62 -0.28 -0.64
CA GLN A 65 -7.79 -0.94 0.37
C GLN A 65 -6.60 -0.08 0.80
N LEU A 66 -6.38 1.09 0.19
CA LEU A 66 -5.33 2.03 0.57
C LEU A 66 -5.92 3.14 1.43
N HIS A 67 -5.36 3.30 2.61
CA HIS A 67 -5.87 4.21 3.63
C HIS A 67 -4.80 5.23 4.00
N GLU A 68 -5.24 6.47 4.16
CA GLU A 68 -4.37 7.56 4.60
C GLU A 68 -4.06 7.48 6.11
N SER A 69 -5.00 6.95 6.90
CA SER A 69 -4.87 6.79 8.35
C SER A 69 -5.12 5.35 8.79
N ALA A 70 -4.47 4.96 9.89
CA ALA A 70 -4.62 3.66 10.53
C ALA A 70 -5.97 3.52 11.25
N THR A 71 -6.70 4.63 11.43
CA THR A 71 -8.02 4.65 12.07
C THR A 71 -9.14 4.89 11.04
N THR A 72 -10.33 4.41 11.37
CA THR A 72 -11.57 4.73 10.65
C THR A 72 -12.04 6.14 11.04
N PRO A 73 -12.98 6.74 10.28
CA PRO A 73 -13.59 8.02 10.68
C PRO A 73 -14.25 7.98 12.06
N ALA A 74 -14.67 6.81 12.52
CA ALA A 74 -15.23 6.59 13.86
C ALA A 74 -14.15 6.37 14.95
N GLY A 75 -12.88 6.58 14.64
CA GLY A 75 -11.75 6.45 15.58
C GLY A 75 -11.29 5.01 15.85
N GLN A 76 -11.87 4.01 15.20
CA GLN A 76 -11.51 2.61 15.44
C GLN A 76 -10.29 2.19 14.63
N PRO A 77 -9.41 1.30 15.13
CA PRO A 77 -8.31 0.75 14.34
C PRO A 77 -8.81 0.01 13.10
N ARG A 78 -8.20 0.27 11.94
CA ARG A 78 -8.49 -0.48 10.71
C ARG A 78 -7.97 -1.90 10.86
N ARG A 79 -8.83 -2.86 10.53
CA ARG A 79 -8.49 -4.29 10.54
C ARG A 79 -8.19 -4.83 9.15
N THR A 80 -8.34 -4.04 8.09
CA THR A 80 -8.14 -4.50 6.72
C THR A 80 -7.46 -3.42 5.90
N GLY A 81 -6.88 -3.83 4.76
CA GLY A 81 -6.19 -2.93 3.85
C GLY A 81 -4.80 -2.54 4.32
N TYR A 82 -4.31 -1.43 3.78
CA TYR A 82 -2.97 -0.91 3.98
C TYR A 82 -3.03 0.57 4.35
N VAL A 83 -2.20 1.00 5.30
CA VAL A 83 -2.10 2.38 5.76
C VAL A 83 -0.83 3.03 5.25
N LEU A 84 -0.92 4.29 4.82
CA LEU A 84 0.21 5.10 4.40
C LEU A 84 1.24 5.22 5.53
N VAL A 85 2.50 4.92 5.23
CA VAL A 85 3.62 5.03 6.20
C VAL A 85 4.74 5.93 5.70
N ALA A 86 4.89 6.07 4.39
CA ALA A 86 5.72 7.09 3.80
C ALA A 86 4.95 7.72 2.65
N ALA A 87 4.85 9.05 2.66
CA ALA A 87 4.49 9.78 1.46
C ALA A 87 5.55 9.47 0.38
N ALA A 88 5.18 9.60 -0.90
CA ALA A 88 6.15 9.49 -1.97
C ALA A 88 7.32 10.43 -1.66
N GLY A 89 8.53 9.89 -1.43
CA GLY A 89 9.75 10.69 -1.43
C GLY A 89 9.80 11.45 -2.78
N ARG A 90 10.22 12.72 -2.89
CA ARG A 90 11.39 13.34 -2.24
C ARG A 90 12.46 12.29 -2.00
N ASP A 91 13.17 12.03 -3.09
CA ASP A 91 14.51 11.47 -3.12
C ASP A 91 15.30 11.97 -1.90
N ASP A 92 15.38 11.15 -0.85
CA ASP A 92 16.44 11.25 0.14
C ASP A 92 17.47 10.19 -0.29
N GLU A 93 18.19 10.54 -1.35
CA GLU A 93 19.46 9.90 -1.69
C GLU A 93 20.49 11.04 -1.79
N LYS A 94 21.46 10.97 -0.88
CA LYS A 94 22.59 11.88 -0.68
C LYS A 94 23.83 11.29 -1.32
#